data_AF-A0AAW8CI26-F1
#
_entry.id   AF-A0AAW8CI26-F1
#
_cell.length_a   1.000
_cell.length_b   1.000
_cell.length_c   1.000
_cell.angle_alpha   90.00
_cell.angle_beta   90.00
_cell.angle_gamma   90.00
#
_symmetry.space_group_name_H-M   'P 1'
#
loop_
_entity.id
_entity.type
_entity.pdbx_description
1 polymer ?
#
loop_
_entity_poly.entity_id
_entity_poly.type
_entity_poly.pdbx_seq_one_letter_code
_entity_poly.pdbx_strand_id
1 'polypeptide(L)' 'MAKIGYAHQRGEIKESVIKAMVNAPLFRTRIVKSKKGKGSYQRKQKHRQAFSKGESPFKSNLNRLFSNGLF' A
#
# COMPACT_ATOMS: atom_id res chain seq x y z
N MET A 1 -20.45 15.36 22.53
CA MET A 1 -19.04 14.90 22.41
C MET A 1 -19.04 13.56 21.66
N ALA A 2 -18.25 13.42 20.59
CA ALA A 2 -18.22 12.17 19.83
C ALA A 2 -17.49 11.08 20.63
N LYS A 3 -18.07 9.88 20.70
CA LYS A 3 -17.48 8.74 21.41
C LYS A 3 -16.26 8.25 20.62
N ILE A 4 -15.05 8.56 21.11
CA ILE A 4 -13.78 8.08 20.55
C ILE A 4 -13.56 6.65 21.06
N GLY A 5 -14.22 5.67 20.45
CA GLY A 5 -14.09 4.26 20.84
C GLY A 5 -14.37 3.32 19.67
N TYR A 6 -13.55 2.28 19.52
CA TYR A 6 -13.74 1.27 18.50
C TYR A 6 -14.94 0.38 18.84
N ALA A 7 -15.98 0.40 18.00
CA ALA A 7 -17.15 -0.46 18.15
C ALA A 7 -16.86 -1.89 17.66
N HIS A 8 -16.49 -2.78 18.59
CA HIS A 8 -16.20 -4.18 18.27
C HIS A 8 -17.47 -5.03 18.09
N GLN A 9 -17.43 -6.02 17.20
CA GLN A 9 -18.57 -6.90 16.88
C GLN A 9 -18.65 -8.17 17.74
N ARG A 10 -17.93 -8.24 18.86
CA ARG A 10 -17.82 -9.45 19.70
C ARG A 10 -18.93 -9.59 20.76
N GLY A 11 -19.90 -8.67 20.80
CA GLY A 11 -20.89 -8.61 21.88
C GLY A 11 -20.25 -8.21 23.21
N GLU A 12 -20.87 -8.62 24.33
CA GLU A 12 -20.32 -8.40 25.66
C GLU A 12 -19.11 -9.30 25.94
N ILE A 13 -17.98 -8.70 26.31
CA ILE A 13 -16.75 -9.42 26.62
C ILE A 13 -16.79 -9.83 28.10
N LYS A 14 -16.75 -11.14 28.38
CA LYS A 14 -16.85 -11.68 29.75
C LYS A 14 -15.51 -11.85 30.46
N GLU A 15 -14.53 -12.46 29.79
CA GLU A 15 -13.26 -12.84 30.43
C GLU A 15 -12.14 -11.82 30.20
N SER A 16 -11.69 -11.66 28.95
CA SER A 16 -10.52 -10.84 28.62
C SER A 16 -10.76 -9.99 27.37
N VAL A 17 -10.59 -8.68 27.55
CA VAL A 17 -10.69 -7.68 26.49
C VAL A 17 -9.59 -7.88 25.45
N ILE A 18 -8.35 -8.12 25.87
CA ILE A 18 -7.21 -8.29 24.96
C ILE A 18 -7.42 -9.50 24.05
N LYS A 19 -7.82 -10.64 24.62
CA LYS A 19 -8.08 -11.87 23.85
C LYS A 19 -9.20 -11.66 22.82
N ALA A 20 -10.27 -10.97 23.20
CA ALA A 20 -11.37 -10.65 22.28
C ALA A 20 -10.93 -9.68 21.18
N MET A 21 -10.12 -8.67 21.52
CA MET A 21 -9.62 -7.68 20.58
C MET A 21 -8.63 -8.27 19.58
N VAL A 22 -7.63 -9.04 20.02
CA VAL A 22 -6.63 -9.66 19.12
C VAL A 22 -7.30 -10.53 18.05
N ASN A 23 -8.39 -11.20 18.40
CA ASN A 23 -9.16 -12.02 17.47
C ASN A 23 -10.20 -11.22 16.66
N ALA A 24 -10.40 -9.93 16.92
CA ALA A 24 -11.33 -9.08 16.18
C ALA A 24 -10.74 -8.66 14.81
N PRO A 25 -11.58 -8.28 13.83
CA PRO A 25 -11.11 -7.83 12.51
C PRO A 25 -10.12 -6.66 12.55
N LEU A 26 -10.11 -5.90 13.65
CA LEU A 26 -9.18 -4.81 13.89
C LEU A 26 -7.72 -5.25 13.78
N PHE A 27 -7.39 -6.43 14.33
CA PHE A 27 -6.02 -6.95 14.40
C PHE A 27 -5.76 -8.08 13.40
N ARG A 28 -6.43 -8.04 12.24
CA ARG A 28 -6.17 -9.01 11.17
C ARG A 28 -4.79 -8.80 10.54
N THR A 29 -4.18 -9.91 10.11
CA THR A 29 -2.98 -9.88 9.28
C THR A 29 -3.26 -9.12 7.98
N ARG A 30 -2.42 -8.13 7.68
CA ARG A 30 -2.51 -7.34 6.44
C ARG A 30 -1.53 -7.89 5.41
N ILE A 31 -2.02 -8.11 4.19
CA ILE A 31 -1.20 -8.54 3.06
C ILE A 31 -0.93 -7.31 2.19
N VAL A 32 0.35 -7.01 1.98
CA VAL A 32 0.79 -5.94 1.08
C VAL A 32 0.96 -6.52 -0.33
N LYS A 33 0.47 -5.81 -1.35
CA LYS A 33 0.69 -6.20 -2.74
C LYS A 33 2.16 -6.02 -3.12
N SER A 34 2.78 -7.09 -3.61
CA SER A 34 4.17 -7.06 -4.09
C SER A 34 4.31 -6.12 -5.29
N LYS A 35 5.48 -5.46 -5.40
CA LYS A 35 5.79 -4.58 -6.55
C LYS A 35 6.26 -5.38 -7.78
N LYS A 36 6.83 -6.57 -7.57
CA LYS A 36 7.36 -7.46 -8.62
C LYS A 36 7.04 -8.93 -8.26
N GLY A 37 6.90 -9.79 -9.26
CA GLY A 37 6.68 -11.23 -9.09
C GLY A 37 5.20 -11.65 -9.06
N LYS A 38 4.88 -12.72 -8.32
CA LYS A 38 3.50 -13.25 -8.24
C LYS A 38 2.57 -12.22 -7.62
N GLY A 39 1.43 -12.00 -8.27
CA GLY A 39 0.41 -11.08 -7.80
C GLY A 39 0.77 -9.59 -7.94
N SER A 40 1.88 -9.22 -8.59
CA SER A 40 2.29 -7.82 -8.71
C SER A 40 1.63 -7.07 -9.86
N TYR A 41 1.03 -7.76 -10.83
CA TYR A 41 0.42 -7.13 -12.01
C TYR A 41 -0.72 -6.16 -11.64
N GLN A 42 -0.72 -4.99 -12.28
CA GLN A 42 -1.73 -3.95 -12.12
C GLN A 42 -2.17 -3.46 -13.51
N ARG A 43 -3.47 -3.60 -13.84
CA ARG A 43 -4.02 -3.18 -15.15
C ARG A 43 -3.88 -1.67 -15.41
N LYS A 44 -3.91 -0.86 -14.35
CA LYS A 44 -3.73 0.59 -14.41
C LYS A 44 -2.66 0.98 -13.39
N GLN A 45 -1.57 1.59 -13.84
CA GLN A 45 -0.56 2.17 -12.95
C GLN A 45 -1.03 3.52 -12.39
N LYS A 46 -0.48 3.93 -11.24
CA LYS A 46 -0.83 5.18 -10.54
C LYS A 46 -0.72 6.44 -11.43
N HIS A 47 0.28 6.49 -12.32
CA HIS A 47 0.59 7.65 -13.15
C HIS A 47 0.52 7.33 -14.66
N ARG A 48 -0.56 6.68 -15.11
CA ARG A 48 -0.74 6.29 -16.52
C ARG A 48 -0.67 7.47 -17.52
N GLN A 49 -1.05 8.67 -17.10
CA GLN A 49 -1.06 9.87 -17.96
C GLN A 49 0.29 10.59 -18.03
N ALA A 50 1.24 10.30 -17.14
CA ALA A 50 2.58 10.90 -17.19
C ALA A 50 3.30 10.47 -18.48
N PHE A 51 3.19 9.19 -18.84
CA PHE A 51 3.73 8.66 -20.10
C PHE A 51 3.13 9.32 -21.35
N SER A 52 1.82 9.59 -21.38
CA SER A 52 1.17 10.28 -22.51
C SER A 52 1.55 11.76 -22.60
N LYS A 53 2.01 12.37 -21.49
CA LYS A 53 2.57 13.73 -21.44
C LYS A 53 4.09 13.76 -21.65
N GLY A 54 4.71 12.63 -22.01
CA GLY A 54 6.15 12.52 -22.21
C GLY A 54 6.97 12.50 -20.91
N GLU A 55 6.35 12.36 -19.76
CA GLU A 55 7.00 12.23 -18.45
C GLU A 55 7.15 10.74 -18.12
N SER A 56 8.32 10.17 -18.41
CA SER A 56 8.63 8.80 -18.01
C SER A 56 9.17 8.77 -16.57
N PRO A 57 8.84 7.73 -15.77
CA PRO A 57 9.37 7.55 -14.42
C PRO A 57 10.87 7.23 -14.39
N PHE A 58 11.51 7.07 -15.56
CA PHE A 58 12.94 6.82 -15.72
C PHE A 58 13.72 8.04 -16.21
N LYS A 59 13.06 9.20 -16.41
CA LYS A 59 13.72 10.42 -16.90
C LYS A 59 14.83 10.95 -15.99
N SER A 60 14.93 10.48 -14.74
CA SER A 60 15.94 10.99 -13.80
C SER A 60 17.31 10.30 -13.88
N ASN A 61 17.57 9.35 -14.80
CA ASN A 61 18.91 8.73 -14.92
C ASN A 61 19.45 8.55 -16.36
N LEU A 62 18.62 8.56 -17.41
CA LEU A 62 19.11 8.46 -18.79
C LEU A 62 19.87 9.72 -19.24
N ASN A 63 19.41 10.91 -18.83
CA ASN A 63 20.11 12.15 -19.15
C ASN A 63 21.52 12.24 -18.54
N ARG A 64 21.81 11.49 -17.45
CA ARG A 64 23.13 11.44 -16.81
C ARG A 64 24.09 10.47 -17.52
N LEU A 65 23.57 9.43 -18.17
CA LEU A 65 24.38 8.48 -18.94
C LEU A 65 24.79 9.05 -20.31
N PHE A 66 23.93 9.85 -20.95
CA PHE A 66 24.25 10.50 -22.23
C PHE A 66 25.09 11.79 -22.09
N SER A 67 25.03 12.50 -20.96
CA SER A 67 25.81 13.73 -20.74
C SER A 67 27.24 13.50 -20.26
N ASN A 68 27.54 12.31 -19.74
CA ASN A 68 28.87 11.96 -19.23
C ASN A 68 29.75 11.19 -20.23
N GLY A 69 29.38 11.15 -21.51
CA GLY A 69 30.26 10.66 -22.59
C GLY A 69 30.68 9.18 -22.46
N LEU A 70 29.82 8.32 -21.91
CA LEU A 70 30.05 6.87 -21.90
C LEU A 70 29.24 6.19 -23.03
N PHE A 71 29.52 6.59 -24.27
CA PHE A 71 29.24 5.89 -25.53
C PHE A 71 30.27 6.35 -26.55
#